data_AF-A0AAE3J7R4-F1
#
_entry.id   AF-A0AAE3J7R4-F1
#
_cell.length_a   1.000
_cell.length_b   1.000
_cell.length_c   1.000
_cell.angle_alpha   90.00
_cell.angle_beta   90.00
_cell.angle_gamma   90.00
#
_symmetry.space_group_name_H-M   'P 1'
#
loop_
_entity.id
_entity.type
_entity.pdbx_description
1 polymer ?
#
loop_
_entity_poly.entity_id
_entity_poly.type
_entity_poly.pdbx_seq_one_letter_code
_entity_poly.pdbx_strand_id
1 'polypeptide(L)' 'MPQKEQKIAAAVYLYQADNDGEWGEIRFDFATGTAEIVWLAEWDTIKSNIFARTAIRYIQSLPEVRLLKKAIVMFDQAL' A
#
# COMPACT_ATOMS: atom_id res chain seq x y z
N MET A 1 -23.66 -18.74 -15.21
CA MET A 1 -22.32 -18.37 -15.69
C MET A 1 -21.40 -18.36 -14.47
N PRO A 2 -20.37 -19.21 -14.35
CA PRO A 2 -19.40 -19.02 -13.29
C PRO A 2 -18.67 -17.70 -13.60
N GLN A 3 -18.83 -16.72 -12.72
CA GLN A 3 -18.11 -15.45 -12.81
C GLN A 3 -16.64 -15.79 -12.56
N LYS A 4 -15.83 -15.82 -13.61
CA LYS A 4 -14.37 -15.96 -13.48
C LYS A 4 -13.92 -14.84 -12.54
N GLU A 5 -13.40 -15.19 -11.37
CA GLU A 5 -12.76 -14.23 -10.48
C GLU A 5 -11.70 -13.48 -11.29
N GLN A 6 -11.93 -12.19 -11.53
CA GLN A 6 -10.98 -11.36 -12.25
C GLN A 6 -9.81 -11.10 -11.30
N LYS A 7 -8.68 -11.75 -11.57
CA LYS A 7 -7.43 -11.49 -10.84
C LYS A 7 -6.94 -10.09 -11.18
N ILE A 8 -6.69 -9.28 -10.15
CA ILE A 8 -6.12 -7.94 -10.30
C ILE A 8 -4.63 -8.12 -10.57
N ALA A 9 -4.15 -7.69 -11.74
CA ALA A 9 -2.73 -7.78 -12.09
C ALA A 9 -1.90 -6.68 -11.41
N ALA A 10 -2.47 -5.48 -11.25
CA ALA A 10 -1.78 -4.34 -10.64
C ALA A 10 -2.75 -3.42 -9.91
N ALA A 11 -2.26 -2.69 -8.91
CA ALA A 11 -3.01 -1.65 -8.21
C ALA A 11 -2.12 -0.48 -7.81
N VAL A 12 -2.73 0.70 -7.71
CA VAL A 12 -2.12 1.90 -7.15
C VAL A 12 -2.82 2.24 -5.85
N TYR A 13 -2.05 2.46 -4.80
CA TYR A 13 -2.53 2.88 -3.50
C TYR A 13 -1.91 4.21 -3.11
N LEU A 14 -2.76 5.13 -2.69
CA LEU A 14 -2.33 6.33 -1.99
C LEU A 14 -2.26 6.04 -0.49
N TYR A 15 -1.23 6.55 0.18
CA TYR A 15 -1.08 6.45 1.63
C TYR A 15 -0.74 7.80 2.25
N GLN A 16 -1.10 7.97 3.51
CA GLN A 16 -0.83 9.17 4.31
C GLN A 16 -0.25 8.71 5.65
N ALA A 17 0.73 9.45 6.19
CA ALA A 17 1.44 9.08 7.42
C ALA A 17 0.83 9.70 8.68
N ASP A 18 0.32 10.93 8.58
CA ASP A 18 -0.12 11.80 9.68
C ASP A 18 -1.63 12.10 9.69
N ASN A 19 -2.35 11.68 8.64
CA ASN A 19 -3.79 11.89 8.43
C ASN A 19 -4.20 13.35 8.11
N ASP A 20 -3.26 14.24 7.84
CA ASP A 20 -3.50 15.64 7.41
C ASP A 20 -2.50 16.19 6.37
N GLY A 21 -1.40 15.48 6.07
CA GLY A 21 -0.39 15.85 5.08
C GLY A 21 -0.63 15.37 3.63
N GLU A 22 0.37 15.55 2.77
CA GLU A 22 0.33 15.11 1.37
C GLU A 22 0.39 13.58 1.24
N TRP A 23 -0.30 13.05 0.24
CA TRP A 23 -0.35 11.60 -0.02
C TRP A 23 0.88 11.10 -0.77
N GLY A 24 1.44 9.99 -0.32
CA GLY A 24 2.41 9.19 -1.07
C GLY A 24 1.71 8.18 -1.98
N GLU A 25 2.44 7.65 -2.97
CA GLU A 25 1.93 6.64 -3.90
C GLU A 25 2.79 5.37 -3.86
N ILE A 26 2.11 4.23 -3.80
CA ILE A 26 2.69 2.89 -3.87
C ILE A 26 2.00 2.15 -5.01
N ARG A 27 2.76 1.49 -5.87
CA ARG A 27 2.22 0.63 -6.92
C ARG A 27 2.58 -0.82 -6.64
N PHE A 28 1.63 -1.69 -6.89
CA PHE A 28 1.77 -3.13 -6.77
C PHE A 28 1.59 -3.77 -8.13
N ASP A 29 2.49 -4.68 -8.46
CA ASP A 29 2.31 -5.66 -9.51
C ASP A 29 2.14 -7.02 -8.83
N PHE A 30 0.89 -7.47 -8.74
CA PHE A 30 0.55 -8.75 -8.13
C PHE A 30 0.92 -9.93 -9.02
N ALA A 31 1.05 -9.73 -10.34
CA ALA A 31 1.50 -10.78 -11.24
C ALA A 31 2.96 -11.16 -10.99
N THR A 32 3.80 -10.18 -10.64
CA THR A 32 5.21 -10.41 -10.25
C THR A 32 5.45 -10.45 -8.75
N GLY A 33 4.44 -10.09 -7.93
CA GLY A 33 4.55 -10.00 -6.48
C GLY A 33 5.38 -8.81 -6.00
N THR A 34 5.62 -7.82 -6.86
CA THR A 34 6.48 -6.67 -6.58
C THR A 34 5.68 -5.44 -6.18
N ALA A 35 6.34 -4.52 -5.48
CA ALA A 35 5.78 -3.22 -5.14
C ALA A 35 6.86 -2.15 -5.22
N GLU A 36 6.47 -0.96 -5.69
CA GLU A 36 7.33 0.22 -5.79
C GLU A 36 6.74 1.39 -5.01
N ILE A 37 7.61 2.18 -4.39
CA ILE A 37 7.26 3.47 -3.81
C ILE A 37 7.52 4.51 -4.91
N VAL A 38 6.46 5.10 -5.45
CA VAL A 38 6.56 6.05 -6.56
C VAL A 38 6.96 7.43 -6.04
N TRP A 39 6.34 7.85 -4.92
CA TRP A 39 6.78 9.01 -4.13
C TRP A 39 6.34 8.86 -2.68
N LEU A 40 7.04 9.59 -1.81
CA LEU A 40 6.79 9.56 -0.38
C LEU A 40 5.74 10.60 0.01
N ALA A 41 4.91 10.26 0.99
CA ALA A 41 3.99 11.21 1.61
C ALA A 41 4.80 12.39 2.16
N GLU A 42 4.37 13.60 1.83
CA GLU A 42 5.04 14.86 2.18
C GLU A 42 6.51 14.95 1.74
N TRP A 43 6.93 14.10 0.81
CA TRP A 43 8.34 13.95 0.41
C TRP A 43 9.29 13.58 1.56
N ASP A 44 8.76 13.09 2.69
CA ASP A 44 9.55 12.71 3.86
C ASP A 44 10.27 11.37 3.64
N THR A 45 11.59 11.43 3.54
CA THR A 45 12.45 10.25 3.33
C THR A 45 12.64 9.36 4.56
N ILE A 46 12.25 9.84 5.75
CA ILE A 46 12.44 9.15 7.02
C ILE A 46 11.16 8.45 7.47
N LYS A 47 10.14 9.18 7.95
CA LYS A 47 8.95 8.54 8.54
C LYS A 47 8.06 7.95 7.45
N SER A 48 7.76 8.71 6.40
CA SER A 48 6.88 8.22 5.33
C SER A 48 7.44 6.99 4.61
N ASN A 49 8.77 6.85 4.50
CA ASN A 49 9.41 5.64 3.96
C ASN A 49 9.15 4.40 4.83
N ILE A 50 9.23 4.54 6.16
CA ILE A 50 8.92 3.45 7.09
C ILE A 50 7.45 3.03 6.93
N PHE A 51 6.53 3.99 6.86
CA PHE A 51 5.11 3.72 6.66
C PHE A 51 4.83 3.06 5.31
N ALA A 52 5.42 3.56 4.21
CA ALA A 52 5.27 2.99 2.88
C ALA A 52 5.71 1.53 2.82
N ARG A 53 6.89 1.22 3.35
CA ARG A 53 7.42 -0.16 3.43
C ARG A 53 6.57 -1.08 4.29
N THR A 54 5.89 -0.53 5.28
CA THR A 54 5.02 -1.31 6.15
C THR A 54 3.66 -1.55 5.50
N ALA A 55 3.09 -0.55 4.81
CA ALA A 55 1.91 -0.73 3.98
C ALA A 55 2.13 -1.78 2.89
N ILE A 56 3.30 -1.78 2.23
CA ILE A 56 3.69 -2.81 1.26
C ILE A 56 3.63 -4.21 1.87
N ARG A 57 4.30 -4.42 3.01
CA ARG A 57 4.30 -5.72 3.70
C ARG A 57 2.91 -6.14 4.13
N TYR A 58 2.11 -5.22 4.64
CA TYR A 58 0.73 -5.49 5.03
C TYR A 58 -0.11 -5.95 3.82
N ILE A 59 -0.10 -5.20 2.72
CA ILE A 59 -0.87 -5.53 1.52
C ILE A 59 -0.40 -6.85 0.89
N GLN A 60 0.91 -7.09 0.82
CA GLN A 60 1.47 -8.35 0.33
C GLN A 60 1.11 -9.56 1.20
N SER A 61 0.82 -9.36 2.50
CA SER A 61 0.38 -10.43 3.40
C SER A 61 -1.11 -10.79 3.23
N LEU A 62 -1.89 -9.99 2.49
CA LEU A 62 -3.30 -10.25 2.25
C LEU A 62 -3.48 -11.25 1.09
N PRO A 63 -4.51 -12.11 1.15
CA PRO A 63 -4.93 -12.86 -0.03
C PRO A 63 -5.33 -11.90 -1.16
N GLU A 64 -4.96 -12.18 -2.41
CA GLU A 64 -5.30 -11.34 -3.59
C GLU A 64 -6.81 -11.05 -3.68
N VAL A 65 -7.66 -12.00 -3.28
CA VAL A 65 -9.13 -11.85 -3.26
C VAL A 65 -9.63 -10.84 -2.22
N ARG A 66 -8.77 -10.38 -1.31
CA ARG A 66 -9.09 -9.44 -0.22
C ARG A 66 -8.47 -8.06 -0.40
N LEU A 67 -7.99 -7.71 -1.60
CA LEU A 67 -7.44 -6.37 -1.85
C LEU A 67 -8.42 -5.28 -1.40
N LEU A 68 -7.95 -4.49 -0.42
CA LEU A 68 -8.78 -3.54 0.30
C LEU A 68 -9.00 -2.31 -0.58
N LYS A 69 -10.21 -1.73 -0.53
CA LYS A 69 -10.48 -0.40 -1.13
C LYS A 69 -9.91 0.74 -0.27
N LYS A 70 -9.87 0.54 1.04
CA LYS A 70 -9.30 1.45 2.04
C LYS A 70 -8.88 0.63 3.25
N ALA A 71 -7.75 0.99 3.87
CA ALA A 71 -7.28 0.43 5.12
C ALA A 71 -6.76 1.57 6.00
N ILE A 72 -6.95 1.44 7.32
CA ILE A 72 -6.26 2.25 8.31
C ILE A 72 -5.42 1.26 9.12
N VAL A 73 -4.11 1.45 9.12
CA VAL A 73 -3.18 0.58 9.84
C VAL A 73 -2.60 1.37 10.98
N MET A 74 -2.87 0.94 12.20
CA MET A 74 -2.23 1.53 13.38
C MET A 74 -0.84 0.93 13.54
N PHE A 75 0.16 1.78 13.69
CA PHE A 75 1.53 1.40 14.00
C PHE A 75 1.88 1.89 15.39
N ASP A 76 2.43 1.00 16.21
CA ASP A 76 2.99 1.40 17.49
C ASP A 76 4.23 2.26 17.20
N GLN A 77 4.13 3.57 17.45
CA GLN A 77 5.23 4.50 17.26
C GLN A 77 6.24 4.34 18.40
N ALA A 78 7.03 3.27 18.37
CA ALA A 78 8.31 3.24 19.05
C ALA A 78 9.36 3.85 18.10
N LEU A 79 9.33 5.17 17.94
CA LEU A 79 10.41 5.97 17.33
C LEU A 79 11.17 6.71 18.43
#